data_AF-A0A7C5U9Q3-F1
#
_entry.id   AF-A0A7C5U9Q3-F1
#
_cell.length_a   1.000
_cell.length_b   1.000
_cell.length_c   1.000
_cell.angle_alpha   90.00
_cell.angle_beta   90.00
_cell.angle_gamma   90.00
#
_symmetry.space_group_name_H-M   'P 1'
#
loop_
_entity.id
_entity.type
_entity.pdbx_description
1 polymer ?
#
loop_
_entity_poly.entity_id
_entity_poly.type
_entity_poly.pdbx_seq_one_letter_code
_entity_poly.pdbx_strand_id
1 'polypeptide(L)'
;MHRHSCGGKSYWLLSILLFMLMSKAYCNDAVIEIPLQMSVGELIKLSLGSDFEFSVTDPSIVLVRKVENSILIEAKRPGQAKVFVETKGKRYCFTTTVSAKTEERTARGEEKPVITAIAPIAEHVQKAIGLPTVQVRMEAGRLILEGTVSSEVEKERAERIALQFSPKGVVNNLVVTPAKETLPPQEYISVSALANPIVMTAPGEGKKIEVELSIGMSMVIEASKGTIEQVAVGNPELVGIMAPSKLELLVVGKKEGQTNIIVWEKVKVDEKERTLWTNFWLRIVAPPEKKPPEVVKPKPTVEEIRHRIEEAIGIPTIIVSVYPHDDGFIAVLRGEVDTDVEATFAEQVASLWATKVIKHIKVKRVPEPIPPEVEKAKRIQSMIGVPNVEVRIVDDKIMLTGKVKRKEDKEKAEEVAKLFGTVINQIEVEKPKTVQQVFVEVKVLEVSKTALDKLGVQTGEQITVGVAGGAVGIGGIQFEAGQITFGEVPETVVGATGVAVPGPFTRLSPIAIRLNMLIEKGLARLLARPQQFVLEGTDATFLVGGMVPIPIAALVTGAAAGALGGVQFAPFGITLTLHPKATDAGEIFVHYRVESSAPDYSLATTIYGA
;
A
#
# COMPACT_ATOMS: atom_id res chain seq x y z
N MET A 1 20.63 7.10 -26.26
CA MET A 1 19.62 6.45 -25.40
C MET A 1 20.32 5.23 -24.79
N HIS A 2 20.66 5.23 -23.50
CA HIS A 2 21.40 4.12 -22.87
C HIS A 2 20.46 3.34 -21.95
N ARG A 3 20.53 2.01 -22.05
CA ARG A 3 19.71 1.05 -21.31
C ARG A 3 20.46 0.62 -20.07
N HIS A 4 19.97 0.98 -18.89
CA HIS A 4 20.47 0.45 -17.62
C HIS A 4 19.47 -0.56 -17.05
N SER A 5 19.97 -1.72 -16.63
CA SER A 5 19.18 -2.75 -15.95
C SER A 5 19.60 -2.79 -14.48
N CYS A 6 18.65 -2.64 -13.57
CA CYS A 6 18.84 -2.89 -12.14
C CYS A 6 17.56 -3.52 -11.60
N GLY A 7 17.65 -4.72 -11.01
CA GLY A 7 16.50 -5.40 -10.38
C GLY A 7 15.38 -5.86 -11.33
N GLY A 8 15.70 -6.29 -12.56
CA GLY A 8 14.72 -6.85 -13.51
C GLY A 8 13.82 -5.82 -14.22
N LYS A 9 14.04 -4.53 -13.99
CA LYS A 9 13.36 -3.43 -14.68
C LYS A 9 14.35 -2.69 -15.59
N SER A 10 13.96 -2.47 -16.85
CA SER A 10 14.75 -1.71 -17.82
C SER A 10 14.50 -0.21 -17.59
N TYR A 11 15.56 0.59 -17.44
CA TYR A 11 15.46 2.04 -17.33
C TYR A 11 16.07 2.70 -18.56
N TRP A 12 15.33 3.61 -19.19
CA TRP A 12 15.85 4.54 -20.19
C TRP A 12 16.20 5.87 -19.53
N LEU A 13 17.47 6.23 -19.53
CA LEU A 13 17.93 7.58 -19.17
C LEU A 13 17.90 8.48 -20.42
N LEU A 14 16.94 9.40 -20.46
CA LEU A 14 16.80 10.39 -21.54
C LEU A 14 17.43 11.73 -21.13
N SER A 15 18.72 11.73 -20.80
CA SER A 15 19.33 12.88 -20.11
C SER A 15 20.05 13.91 -21.00
N ILE A 16 20.25 13.66 -22.30
CA ILE A 16 21.11 14.54 -23.13
C ILE A 16 20.40 15.14 -24.36
N LEU A 17 19.39 14.47 -24.94
CA LEU A 17 18.69 15.01 -26.12
C LEU A 17 17.62 16.05 -25.78
N LEU A 18 16.98 15.93 -24.61
CA LEU A 18 15.90 16.83 -24.21
C LEU A 18 16.43 18.23 -23.87
N PHE A 19 17.65 18.33 -23.32
CA PHE A 19 18.26 19.62 -22.99
C PHE A 19 18.57 20.47 -24.23
N MET A 20 18.90 19.84 -25.37
CA MET A 20 19.09 20.55 -26.66
C MET A 20 17.77 20.95 -27.33
N LEU A 21 16.71 20.12 -27.24
CA LEU A 21 15.38 20.47 -27.77
C LEU A 21 14.72 21.59 -26.95
N MET A 22 14.98 21.64 -25.64
CA MET A 22 14.50 22.69 -24.73
C MET A 22 15.16 24.06 -24.97
N SER A 23 16.27 24.13 -25.71
CA SER A 23 17.00 25.39 -25.99
C SER A 23 16.65 26.05 -27.34
N LYS A 24 15.80 25.41 -28.17
CA LYS A 24 15.41 25.93 -29.49
C LYS A 24 13.89 25.85 -29.69
N ALA A 25 13.14 26.61 -28.90
CA ALA A 25 11.74 26.93 -29.22
C ALA A 25 11.36 28.27 -28.57
N TYR A 26 11.44 29.33 -29.37
CA TYR A 26 10.85 30.64 -29.10
C TYR A 26 9.49 30.69 -29.80
N CYS A 27 8.38 30.71 -29.05
CA CYS A 27 7.15 31.50 -29.30
C CYS A 27 5.99 31.04 -28.39
N ASN A 28 5.16 32.03 -28.04
CA ASN A 28 3.94 32.06 -27.22
C ASN A 28 3.07 30.79 -27.14
N ASP A 29 2.57 30.51 -25.94
CA ASP A 29 1.41 29.65 -25.58
C ASP A 29 1.31 28.23 -26.19
N ALA A 30 2.36 27.75 -26.86
CA ALA A 30 2.37 26.44 -27.50
C ALA A 30 2.72 25.33 -26.49
N VAL A 31 1.77 24.41 -26.26
CA VAL A 31 2.03 23.15 -25.55
C VAL A 31 2.97 22.31 -26.44
N ILE A 32 4.15 21.98 -25.92
CA ILE A 32 5.12 21.15 -26.64
C ILE A 32 4.69 19.68 -26.48
N GLU A 33 4.27 19.04 -27.58
CA GLU A 33 3.91 17.61 -27.60
C GLU A 33 5.14 16.73 -27.88
N ILE A 34 5.40 15.77 -26.99
CA ILE A 34 6.54 14.84 -27.08
C ILE A 34 5.99 13.41 -27.05
N PRO A 35 6.14 12.61 -28.11
CA PRO A 35 5.67 11.22 -28.12
C PRO A 35 6.59 10.32 -27.28
N LEU A 36 6.00 9.49 -26.41
CA LEU A 36 6.69 8.43 -25.66
C LEU A 36 6.12 7.07 -26.09
N GLN A 37 6.97 6.16 -26.56
CA GLN A 37 6.61 4.78 -26.86
C GLN A 37 7.09 3.89 -25.71
N MET A 38 6.19 3.12 -25.12
CA MET A 38 6.47 2.25 -23.98
C MET A 38 5.85 0.87 -24.18
N SER A 39 6.44 -0.17 -23.60
CA SER A 39 5.78 -1.47 -23.43
C SER A 39 5.16 -1.60 -22.03
N VAL A 40 4.09 -2.40 -21.87
CA VAL A 40 3.52 -2.68 -20.54
C VAL A 40 4.61 -3.17 -19.57
N GLY A 41 4.70 -2.53 -18.40
CA GLY A 41 5.71 -2.78 -17.37
C GLY A 41 7.01 -1.99 -17.51
N GLU A 42 7.16 -1.18 -18.57
CA GLU A 42 8.30 -0.29 -18.76
C GLU A 42 8.19 0.98 -17.91
N LEU A 43 9.35 1.53 -17.51
CA LEU A 43 9.49 2.69 -16.64
C LEU A 43 10.39 3.74 -17.29
N ILE A 44 9.91 4.98 -17.38
CA ILE A 44 10.68 6.13 -17.86
C ILE A 44 10.82 7.15 -16.72
N LYS A 45 12.05 7.63 -16.48
CA LYS A 45 12.31 8.74 -15.57
C LYS A 45 12.56 10.02 -16.38
N LEU A 46 11.81 11.08 -16.12
CA LEU A 46 12.02 12.40 -16.69
C LEU A 46 12.53 13.35 -15.62
N SER A 47 13.71 13.93 -15.82
CA SER A 47 14.31 14.90 -14.90
C SER A 47 13.87 16.31 -15.27
N LEU A 48 13.20 16.99 -14.33
CA LEU A 48 12.49 18.25 -14.57
C LEU A 48 13.01 19.42 -13.72
N GLY A 49 13.93 19.18 -12.79
CA GLY A 49 14.47 20.20 -11.88
C GLY A 49 13.62 20.39 -10.63
N SER A 50 13.93 21.43 -9.85
CA SER A 50 13.12 21.86 -8.70
C SER A 50 11.93 22.71 -9.19
N ASP A 51 10.74 22.43 -8.64
CA ASP A 51 9.43 23.04 -8.94
C ASP A 51 8.77 22.64 -10.28
N PHE A 52 7.84 21.69 -10.16
CA PHE A 52 6.94 21.25 -11.23
C PHE A 52 5.64 20.65 -10.67
N GLU A 53 4.57 20.76 -11.46
CA GLU A 53 3.29 20.09 -11.28
C GLU A 53 2.99 19.16 -12.47
N PHE A 54 2.18 18.12 -12.26
CA PHE A 54 1.81 17.20 -13.33
C PHE A 54 0.37 16.70 -13.20
N SER A 55 -0.23 16.34 -14.34
CA SER A 55 -1.52 15.66 -14.43
C SER A 55 -1.52 14.59 -15.52
N VAL A 56 -2.40 13.59 -15.40
CA VAL A 56 -2.47 12.45 -16.31
C VAL A 56 -3.91 12.26 -16.74
N THR A 57 -4.15 12.03 -18.04
CA THR A 57 -5.50 11.85 -18.58
C THR A 57 -6.13 10.52 -18.19
N ASP A 58 -5.35 9.44 -18.14
CA ASP A 58 -5.83 8.12 -17.71
C ASP A 58 -4.78 7.40 -16.85
N PRO A 59 -4.95 7.41 -15.51
CA PRO A 59 -4.03 6.75 -14.58
C PRO A 59 -4.08 5.20 -14.65
N SER A 60 -5.06 4.63 -15.37
CA SER A 60 -5.18 3.18 -15.58
C SER A 60 -4.22 2.67 -16.66
N ILE A 61 -3.83 3.53 -17.61
CA ILE A 61 -2.89 3.23 -18.70
C ILE A 61 -1.46 3.55 -18.25
N VAL A 62 -1.26 4.70 -17.61
CA VAL A 62 0.06 5.17 -17.17
C VAL A 62 0.00 5.72 -15.75
N LEU A 63 0.86 5.20 -14.87
CA LEU A 63 1.00 5.70 -13.49
C LEU A 63 2.20 6.64 -13.40
N VAL A 64 1.98 7.88 -12.96
CA VAL A 64 3.05 8.88 -12.79
C VAL A 64 3.28 9.17 -11.30
N ARG A 65 4.54 9.17 -10.87
CA ARG A 65 4.94 9.47 -9.49
C ARG A 65 6.07 10.50 -9.46
N LYS A 66 6.01 11.43 -8.50
CA LYS A 66 7.10 12.37 -8.23
C LYS A 66 8.24 11.69 -7.47
N VAL A 67 9.48 11.85 -7.91
CA VAL A 67 10.69 11.34 -7.26
C VAL A 67 11.78 12.41 -7.33
N GLU A 68 12.02 13.09 -6.21
CA GLU A 68 12.98 14.21 -6.12
C GLU A 68 12.68 15.28 -7.21
N ASN A 69 13.68 15.62 -8.03
CA ASN A 69 13.61 16.57 -9.15
C ASN A 69 13.18 15.89 -10.47
N SER A 70 12.38 14.82 -10.40
CA SER A 70 11.97 14.01 -11.55
C SER A 70 10.57 13.45 -11.39
N ILE A 71 9.96 13.04 -12.51
CA ILE A 71 8.79 12.16 -12.52
C ILE A 71 9.16 10.78 -13.06
N LEU A 72 8.54 9.76 -12.48
CA LEU A 72 8.62 8.38 -12.92
C LEU A 72 7.30 8.00 -13.57
N ILE A 73 7.34 7.58 -14.83
CA ILE A 73 6.19 7.20 -15.65
C ILE A 73 6.24 5.68 -15.84
N GLU A 74 5.23 4.97 -15.34
CA GLU A 74 5.11 3.51 -15.41
C GLU A 74 3.94 3.10 -16.33
N ALA A 75 4.22 2.28 -17.33
CA ALA A 75 3.20 1.75 -18.23
C ALA A 75 2.42 0.59 -17.59
N LYS A 76 1.12 0.75 -17.38
CA LYS A 76 0.24 -0.23 -16.69
C LYS A 76 -0.63 -1.07 -17.62
N ARG A 77 -1.21 -0.46 -18.66
CA ARG A 77 -2.07 -1.14 -19.62
C ARG A 77 -1.80 -0.64 -21.05
N PRO A 78 -2.04 -1.46 -22.09
CA PRO A 78 -1.97 -1.00 -23.47
C PRO A 78 -2.98 0.12 -23.72
N GLY A 79 -2.60 1.12 -24.50
CA GLY A 79 -3.45 2.28 -24.79
C GLY A 79 -2.65 3.57 -24.92
N GLN A 80 -3.35 4.70 -25.04
CA GLN A 80 -2.73 6.02 -25.09
C GLN A 80 -3.16 6.88 -23.90
N ALA A 81 -2.20 7.55 -23.26
CA ALA A 81 -2.46 8.54 -22.22
C ALA A 81 -1.56 9.76 -22.40
N LYS A 82 -2.05 10.95 -22.04
CA LYS A 82 -1.28 12.19 -22.03
C LYS A 82 -0.85 12.52 -20.60
N VAL A 83 0.43 12.85 -20.44
CA VAL A 83 0.99 13.37 -19.19
C VAL A 83 1.32 14.84 -19.40
N PHE A 84 0.67 15.72 -18.66
CA PHE A 84 0.97 17.15 -18.67
C PHE A 84 1.95 17.46 -17.55
N VAL A 85 2.96 18.27 -17.86
CA VAL A 85 3.95 18.75 -16.88
C VAL A 85 4.08 20.24 -17.03
N GLU A 86 3.94 20.96 -15.93
CA GLU A 86 4.17 22.40 -15.88
C GLU A 86 5.40 22.69 -15.03
N THR A 87 6.39 23.36 -15.62
CA THR A 87 7.62 23.76 -14.93
C THR A 87 8.16 25.06 -15.50
N LYS A 88 8.60 25.98 -14.63
CA LYS A 88 9.14 27.30 -14.99
C LYS A 88 8.24 28.09 -15.97
N GLY A 89 6.93 28.04 -15.77
CA GLY A 89 5.94 28.74 -16.59
C GLY A 89 5.75 28.18 -18.01
N LYS A 90 6.23 26.96 -18.29
CA LYS A 90 6.03 26.25 -19.56
C LYS A 90 5.28 24.94 -19.33
N ARG A 91 4.33 24.65 -20.22
CA ARG A 91 3.51 23.43 -20.18
C ARG A 91 3.95 22.45 -21.28
N TYR A 92 4.29 21.24 -20.88
CA TYR A 92 4.70 20.14 -21.74
C TYR A 92 3.61 19.07 -21.73
N CYS A 93 3.39 18.42 -22.88
CA CYS A 93 2.47 17.30 -23.03
C CYS A 93 3.22 16.09 -23.57
N PHE A 94 3.23 15.00 -22.82
CA PHE A 94 3.83 13.75 -23.26
C PHE A 94 2.73 12.78 -23.69
N THR A 95 2.61 12.53 -24.99
CA THR A 95 1.66 11.55 -25.53
C THR A 95 2.29 10.17 -25.42
N THR A 96 1.88 9.39 -24.43
CA THR A 96 2.42 8.06 -24.13
C THR A 96 1.58 7.00 -24.81
N THR A 97 2.17 6.27 -25.75
CA THR A 97 1.57 5.08 -26.37
C THR A 97 2.18 3.84 -25.73
N VAL A 98 1.34 3.03 -25.09
CA VAL A 98 1.73 1.79 -24.44
C VAL A 98 1.31 0.61 -25.32
N SER A 99 2.31 -0.15 -25.78
CA SER A 99 2.12 -1.38 -26.55
C SER A 99 2.11 -2.60 -25.62
N ALA A 100 1.36 -3.63 -25.98
CA ALA A 100 1.47 -4.94 -25.31
C ALA A 100 2.88 -5.50 -25.52
N LYS A 101 3.49 -6.04 -24.46
CA LYS A 101 4.85 -6.57 -24.52
C LYS A 101 4.85 -7.83 -25.40
N THR A 102 5.34 -7.70 -26.62
CA THR A 102 5.52 -8.83 -27.54
C THR A 102 6.94 -9.34 -27.35
N GLU A 103 7.11 -10.58 -26.91
CA GLU A 103 8.43 -11.20 -26.79
C GLU A 103 9.00 -11.45 -28.20
N GLU A 104 9.93 -10.60 -28.63
CA GLU A 104 10.76 -10.86 -29.81
C GLU A 104 11.71 -12.02 -29.50
N ARG A 105 11.37 -13.22 -30.00
CA ARG A 105 12.25 -14.37 -30.05
C ARG A 105 13.08 -14.27 -31.33
N THR A 106 14.38 -14.06 -31.17
CA THR A 106 15.37 -14.07 -32.25
C THR A 106 15.43 -15.45 -32.92
N ALA A 107 15.43 -15.43 -34.25
CA ALA A 107 15.39 -16.61 -35.10
C ALA A 107 16.66 -17.48 -35.00
N ARG A 108 16.47 -18.77 -34.72
CA ARG A 108 17.27 -19.86 -35.28
C ARG A 108 16.32 -21.02 -35.56
N GLY A 109 16.36 -21.49 -36.80
CA GLY A 109 15.43 -22.47 -37.32
C GLY A 109 15.59 -23.84 -36.68
N GLU A 110 14.45 -24.47 -36.49
CA GLU A 110 14.24 -25.92 -36.59
C GLU A 110 12.74 -26.12 -36.84
N GLU A 111 12.39 -26.55 -38.05
CA GLU A 111 11.03 -26.96 -38.39
C GLU A 111 10.71 -28.31 -37.75
N LYS A 112 9.61 -28.39 -37.00
CA LYS A 112 8.75 -29.58 -36.86
C LYS A 112 7.47 -29.25 -36.06
N PRO A 113 6.37 -29.99 -36.30
CA PRO A 113 5.29 -29.63 -37.20
C PRO A 113 4.12 -28.94 -36.48
N VAL A 114 3.41 -28.08 -37.23
CA VAL A 114 2.13 -27.49 -36.81
C VAL A 114 1.08 -28.60 -36.77
N ILE A 115 0.58 -28.90 -35.58
CA ILE A 115 -0.62 -29.71 -35.40
C ILE A 115 -1.82 -28.85 -35.78
N THR A 116 -2.29 -29.00 -37.02
CA THR A 116 -3.58 -28.53 -37.50
C THR A 116 -4.71 -29.28 -36.81
N ALA A 117 -5.38 -28.62 -35.88
CA ALA A 117 -6.78 -28.90 -35.54
C ALA A 117 -7.37 -27.67 -34.83
N ILE A 118 -7.79 -26.66 -35.60
CA ILE A 118 -8.70 -25.62 -35.11
C ILE A 118 -9.83 -25.55 -36.11
N ALA A 119 -11.07 -25.63 -35.62
CA ALA A 119 -12.29 -25.39 -36.36
C ALA A 119 -12.17 -24.12 -37.22
N PRO A 120 -12.84 -24.05 -38.39
CA PRO A 120 -12.69 -22.93 -39.30
C PRO A 120 -12.98 -21.62 -38.55
N ILE A 121 -12.05 -20.66 -38.61
CA ILE A 121 -12.13 -19.34 -37.94
C ILE A 121 -13.51 -18.67 -38.12
N ALA A 122 -14.17 -18.91 -39.26
CA ALA A 122 -15.53 -18.48 -39.54
C ALA A 122 -16.57 -18.94 -38.50
N GLU A 123 -16.48 -20.17 -37.99
CA GLU A 123 -17.42 -20.72 -36.99
C GLU A 123 -17.26 -20.04 -35.62
N HIS A 124 -16.02 -19.76 -35.22
CA HIS A 124 -15.74 -19.00 -34.00
C HIS A 124 -16.29 -17.57 -34.09
N VAL A 125 -16.12 -16.92 -35.24
CA VAL A 125 -16.63 -15.56 -35.48
C VAL A 125 -18.15 -15.55 -35.57
N GLN A 126 -18.76 -16.55 -36.21
CA GLN A 126 -20.21 -16.76 -36.28
C GLN A 126 -20.83 -16.82 -34.88
N LYS A 127 -20.21 -17.61 -33.98
CA LYS A 127 -20.64 -17.72 -32.59
C LYS A 127 -20.42 -16.42 -31.81
N ALA A 128 -19.34 -15.69 -32.09
CA ALA A 128 -19.03 -14.43 -31.43
C ALA A 128 -19.97 -13.27 -31.82
N ILE A 129 -20.44 -13.23 -33.07
CA ILE A 129 -21.42 -12.23 -33.52
C ILE A 129 -22.79 -12.50 -32.87
N GLY A 130 -23.17 -13.78 -32.73
CA GLY A 130 -24.35 -14.18 -31.96
C GLY A 130 -25.70 -13.74 -32.54
N LEU A 131 -25.72 -13.28 -33.80
CA LEU A 131 -26.93 -12.93 -34.53
C LEU A 131 -27.28 -14.09 -35.49
N PRO A 132 -28.47 -14.72 -35.35
CA PRO A 132 -28.84 -15.88 -36.16
C PRO A 132 -29.07 -15.54 -37.64
N THR A 133 -29.30 -14.26 -37.95
CA THR A 133 -29.53 -13.73 -39.30
C THR A 133 -28.24 -13.33 -40.01
N VAL A 134 -27.09 -13.40 -39.35
CA VAL A 134 -25.76 -13.11 -39.91
C VAL A 134 -25.06 -14.43 -40.21
N GLN A 135 -24.46 -14.56 -41.38
CA GLN A 135 -23.62 -15.68 -41.80
C GLN A 135 -22.18 -15.19 -42.01
N VAL A 136 -21.23 -15.96 -41.52
CA VAL A 136 -19.80 -15.67 -41.62
C VAL A 136 -19.11 -16.70 -42.48
N ARG A 137 -18.38 -16.24 -43.50
CA ARG A 137 -17.56 -17.09 -44.38
C ARG A 137 -16.13 -16.58 -44.43
N MET A 138 -15.19 -17.47 -44.75
CA MET A 138 -13.78 -17.13 -44.93
C MET A 138 -13.38 -17.42 -46.38
N GLU A 139 -12.96 -16.38 -47.12
CA GLU A 139 -12.48 -16.52 -48.50
C GLU A 139 -11.16 -15.77 -48.69
N ALA A 140 -10.17 -16.45 -49.30
CA ALA A 140 -8.85 -15.89 -49.61
C ALA A 140 -8.13 -15.20 -48.41
N GLY A 141 -8.46 -15.59 -47.17
CA GLY A 141 -7.89 -15.01 -45.96
C GLY A 141 -8.65 -13.81 -45.39
N ARG A 142 -9.83 -13.45 -45.92
CA ARG A 142 -10.73 -12.40 -45.42
C ARG A 142 -12.05 -12.98 -44.92
N LEU A 143 -12.61 -12.38 -43.87
CA LEU A 143 -13.94 -12.70 -43.38
C LEU A 143 -15.00 -11.93 -44.15
N ILE A 144 -16.05 -12.62 -44.60
CA ILE A 144 -17.21 -12.05 -45.27
C ILE A 144 -18.41 -12.21 -44.34
N LEU A 145 -19.10 -11.10 -44.05
CA LEU A 145 -20.33 -11.05 -43.26
C LEU A 145 -21.52 -10.82 -44.19
N GLU A 146 -22.48 -11.74 -44.22
CA GLU A 146 -23.69 -11.65 -45.04
C GLU A 146 -24.94 -11.83 -44.18
N GLY A 147 -26.04 -11.14 -44.48
CA GLY A 147 -27.29 -11.27 -43.73
C GLY A 147 -27.98 -9.96 -43.40
N THR A 148 -29.01 -10.04 -42.58
CA THR A 148 -29.81 -8.88 -42.16
C THR A 148 -29.65 -8.60 -40.67
N VAL A 149 -29.60 -7.32 -40.31
CA VAL A 149 -29.52 -6.87 -38.91
C VAL A 149 -30.55 -5.79 -38.63
N SER A 150 -30.95 -5.64 -37.37
CA SER A 150 -32.10 -4.81 -36.99
C SER A 150 -31.77 -3.32 -36.85
N SER A 151 -30.48 -2.98 -36.73
CA SER A 151 -30.00 -1.59 -36.61
C SER A 151 -28.60 -1.42 -37.19
N GLU A 152 -28.24 -0.18 -37.53
CA GLU A 152 -26.86 0.16 -37.95
C GLU A 152 -25.84 -0.14 -36.83
N VAL A 153 -26.25 -0.04 -35.56
CA VAL A 153 -25.40 -0.35 -34.40
C VAL A 153 -25.02 -1.84 -34.35
N GLU A 154 -25.95 -2.73 -34.69
CA GLU A 154 -25.66 -4.18 -34.78
C GLU A 154 -24.71 -4.50 -35.93
N LYS A 155 -24.85 -3.79 -37.06
CA LYS A 155 -23.95 -3.90 -38.21
C LYS A 155 -22.51 -3.51 -37.85
N GLU A 156 -22.32 -2.36 -37.21
CA GLU A 156 -21.00 -1.90 -36.76
C GLU A 156 -20.39 -2.81 -35.69
N ARG A 157 -21.22 -3.37 -34.81
CA ARG A 157 -20.76 -4.32 -33.78
C ARG A 157 -20.26 -5.62 -34.41
N ALA A 158 -20.99 -6.19 -35.36
CA ALA A 158 -20.59 -7.41 -36.06
C ALA A 158 -19.27 -7.23 -36.82
N GLU A 159 -19.08 -6.08 -37.46
CA GLU A 159 -17.84 -5.76 -38.19
C GLU A 159 -16.62 -5.65 -37.27
N ARG A 160 -16.74 -4.95 -36.14
CA ARG A 160 -15.65 -4.83 -35.16
C ARG A 160 -15.25 -6.19 -34.58
N ILE A 161 -16.22 -7.05 -34.32
CA ILE A 161 -15.95 -8.41 -33.85
C ILE A 161 -15.16 -9.18 -34.92
N ALA A 162 -15.58 -9.14 -36.19
CA ALA A 162 -14.90 -9.83 -37.27
C ALA A 162 -13.48 -9.30 -37.56
N LEU A 163 -13.26 -7.97 -37.43
CA LEU A 163 -11.94 -7.34 -37.64
C LEU A 163 -10.87 -7.89 -36.70
N GLN A 164 -11.24 -8.30 -35.49
CA GLN A 164 -10.32 -8.87 -34.51
C GLN A 164 -9.75 -10.23 -34.95
N PHE A 165 -10.43 -10.94 -35.85
CA PHE A 165 -10.08 -12.31 -36.26
C PHE A 165 -9.58 -12.41 -37.71
N SER A 166 -9.65 -11.34 -38.51
CA SER A 166 -9.16 -11.32 -39.89
C SER A 166 -8.07 -10.27 -40.12
N PRO A 167 -6.78 -10.65 -40.08
CA PRO A 167 -5.67 -9.73 -40.30
C PRO A 167 -5.61 -9.18 -41.74
N LYS A 168 -6.30 -9.80 -42.71
CA LYS A 168 -6.38 -9.29 -44.10
C LYS A 168 -7.63 -8.44 -44.40
N GLY A 169 -8.41 -8.12 -43.36
CA GLY A 169 -9.62 -7.28 -43.44
C GLY A 169 -10.93 -8.07 -43.51
N VAL A 170 -12.05 -7.34 -43.39
CA VAL A 170 -13.42 -7.88 -43.40
C VAL A 170 -14.21 -7.25 -44.54
N VAL A 171 -15.05 -8.04 -45.20
CA VAL A 171 -16.03 -7.57 -46.18
C VAL A 171 -17.41 -7.62 -45.52
N ASN A 172 -18.00 -6.46 -45.26
CA ASN A 172 -19.29 -6.34 -44.57
C ASN A 172 -20.42 -6.14 -45.59
N ASN A 173 -21.20 -7.19 -45.87
CA ASN A 173 -22.37 -7.18 -46.75
C ASN A 173 -23.69 -7.25 -45.95
N LEU A 174 -23.71 -6.80 -44.70
CA LEU A 174 -24.91 -6.79 -43.86
C LEU A 174 -25.89 -5.70 -44.29
N VAL A 175 -27.17 -6.07 -44.42
CA VAL A 175 -28.26 -5.15 -44.78
C VAL A 175 -29.09 -4.83 -43.54
N VAL A 176 -29.21 -3.54 -43.20
CA VAL A 176 -30.07 -3.10 -42.10
C VAL A 176 -31.52 -3.13 -42.55
N THR A 177 -32.34 -3.96 -41.91
CA THR A 177 -33.79 -3.97 -42.10
C THR A 177 -34.44 -3.56 -40.77
N PRO A 178 -34.90 -2.31 -40.62
CA PRO A 178 -35.51 -1.87 -39.38
C PRO A 178 -36.80 -2.65 -39.12
N ALA A 179 -36.99 -3.13 -37.90
CA ALA A 179 -38.25 -3.68 -37.46
C ALA A 179 -39.35 -2.62 -37.60
N LYS A 180 -40.51 -3.03 -38.12
CA LYS A 180 -41.66 -2.16 -38.42
C LYS A 180 -41.99 -1.25 -37.24
N GLU A 181 -41.73 0.05 -37.41
CA GLU A 181 -41.96 1.09 -36.40
C GLU A 181 -43.43 1.12 -35.96
N THR A 182 -43.66 0.99 -34.66
CA THR A 182 -44.85 1.54 -34.02
C THR A 182 -44.66 3.04 -33.87
N LEU A 183 -45.54 3.81 -34.51
CA LEU A 183 -45.56 5.28 -34.46
C LEU A 183 -45.58 5.79 -33.00
N PRO A 184 -44.97 6.95 -32.72
CA PRO A 184 -45.03 7.58 -31.40
C PRO A 184 -46.48 7.96 -31.04
N PRO A 185 -46.84 8.04 -29.75
CA PRO A 185 -48.21 8.29 -29.34
C PRO A 185 -48.63 9.69 -29.79
N GLN A 186 -49.65 9.78 -30.65
CA GLN A 186 -50.46 10.99 -30.70
C GLN A 186 -51.26 11.06 -29.40
N GLU A 187 -51.58 12.26 -28.92
CA GLU A 187 -52.41 12.43 -27.72
C GLU A 187 -53.82 11.86 -27.96
N TYR A 188 -54.02 10.61 -27.54
CA TYR A 188 -55.30 9.93 -27.56
C TYR A 188 -55.90 9.96 -26.15
N ILE A 189 -57.13 10.45 -26.00
CA ILE A 189 -57.92 10.21 -24.78
C ILE A 189 -58.46 8.79 -24.90
N SER A 190 -57.66 7.79 -24.53
CA SER A 190 -58.10 6.40 -24.45
C SER A 190 -58.83 6.18 -23.13
N VAL A 191 -60.16 6.12 -23.18
CA VAL A 191 -60.95 5.72 -22.01
C VAL A 191 -60.99 4.18 -21.98
N SER A 192 -60.15 3.57 -21.15
CA SER A 192 -60.10 2.11 -20.96
C SER A 192 -61.29 1.64 -20.13
N ALA A 193 -62.20 0.87 -20.74
CA ALA A 193 -63.46 0.40 -20.15
C ALA A 193 -63.33 -0.72 -19.08
N LEU A 194 -62.24 -0.75 -18.32
CA LEU A 194 -62.11 -1.63 -17.13
C LEU A 194 -62.90 -1.11 -15.91
N ALA A 195 -63.43 0.11 -15.98
CA ALA A 195 -64.43 0.66 -15.07
C ALA A 195 -65.52 1.30 -15.94
N ASN A 196 -66.79 0.94 -15.77
CA ASN A 196 -67.95 1.46 -16.53
C ASN A 196 -67.80 2.97 -16.81
N PRO A 197 -67.27 3.39 -17.96
CA PRO A 197 -66.87 4.77 -18.10
C PRO A 197 -68.09 5.59 -18.52
N ILE A 198 -68.34 6.69 -17.81
CA ILE A 198 -69.23 7.74 -18.29
C ILE A 198 -68.41 8.57 -19.28
N VAL A 199 -68.86 8.62 -20.53
CA VAL A 199 -68.23 9.41 -21.59
C VAL A 199 -69.17 10.54 -21.98
N MET A 200 -68.70 11.78 -21.91
CA MET A 200 -69.54 12.92 -22.27
C MET A 200 -69.49 13.19 -23.78
N THR A 201 -70.59 13.70 -24.33
CA THR A 201 -70.61 14.23 -25.71
C THR A 201 -69.79 15.52 -25.86
N ALA A 202 -69.43 15.86 -27.09
CA ALA A 202 -68.75 17.11 -27.43
C ALA A 202 -69.42 17.76 -28.67
N PRO A 203 -70.65 18.29 -28.53
CA PRO A 203 -71.46 18.70 -29.66
C PRO A 203 -70.83 19.89 -30.40
N GLY A 204 -70.64 19.76 -31.72
CA GLY A 204 -70.21 20.85 -32.60
C GLY A 204 -68.70 21.07 -32.71
N GLU A 205 -67.88 20.31 -31.99
CA GLU A 205 -66.45 20.19 -32.29
C GLU A 205 -66.27 18.93 -33.13
N GLY A 206 -65.65 19.01 -34.32
CA GLY A 206 -65.37 17.86 -35.19
C GLY A 206 -64.38 16.84 -34.61
N LYS A 207 -64.33 16.70 -33.28
CA LYS A 207 -63.50 15.77 -32.52
C LYS A 207 -64.06 14.36 -32.66
N LYS A 208 -63.16 13.47 -33.05
CA LYS A 208 -63.36 12.04 -33.06
C LYS A 208 -63.16 11.52 -31.63
N ILE A 209 -64.19 10.96 -31.00
CA ILE A 209 -64.04 10.29 -29.70
C ILE A 209 -63.90 8.80 -29.97
N GLU A 210 -62.69 8.25 -29.78
CA GLU A 210 -62.44 6.82 -29.89
C GLU A 210 -62.64 6.14 -28.54
N VAL A 211 -63.46 5.09 -28.53
CA VAL A 211 -63.77 4.32 -27.32
C VAL A 211 -63.56 2.84 -27.59
N GLU A 212 -62.85 2.17 -26.67
CA GLU A 212 -62.73 0.72 -26.69
C GLU A 212 -63.71 0.11 -25.68
N LEU A 213 -64.54 -0.83 -26.13
CA LEU A 213 -65.56 -1.49 -25.32
C LEU A 213 -65.43 -3.00 -25.45
N SER A 214 -65.30 -3.74 -24.35
CA SER A 214 -65.24 -5.20 -24.42
C SER A 214 -66.61 -5.82 -24.74
N ILE A 215 -66.64 -6.97 -25.43
CA ILE A 215 -67.90 -7.71 -25.64
C ILE A 215 -68.56 -8.04 -24.29
N GLY A 216 -69.86 -7.80 -24.19
CA GLY A 216 -70.66 -8.01 -22.98
C GLY A 216 -70.56 -6.90 -21.93
N MET A 217 -69.67 -5.93 -22.11
CA MET A 217 -69.55 -4.76 -21.25
C MET A 217 -70.40 -3.59 -21.77
N SER A 218 -70.76 -2.68 -20.87
CA SER A 218 -71.53 -1.48 -21.16
C SER A 218 -70.82 -0.20 -20.75
N MET A 219 -71.16 0.88 -21.42
CA MET A 219 -70.70 2.24 -21.11
C MET A 219 -71.89 3.20 -21.18
N VAL A 220 -71.79 4.35 -20.51
CA VAL A 220 -72.82 5.39 -20.55
C VAL A 220 -72.28 6.59 -21.31
N ILE A 221 -73.02 7.07 -22.31
CA ILE A 221 -72.78 8.36 -22.95
C ILE A 221 -73.74 9.38 -22.34
N GLU A 222 -73.20 10.45 -21.77
CA GLU A 222 -73.98 11.51 -21.13
C GLU A 222 -73.94 12.80 -21.97
N ALA A 223 -75.09 13.48 -22.07
CA ALA A 223 -75.21 14.71 -22.81
C ALA A 223 -74.56 15.89 -22.08
N SER A 224 -73.59 16.53 -22.73
CA SER A 224 -72.76 17.56 -22.10
C SER A 224 -73.43 18.92 -21.99
N LYS A 225 -74.31 19.30 -22.94
CA LYS A 225 -74.87 20.67 -23.04
C LYS A 225 -76.38 20.75 -23.24
N GLY A 226 -77.07 19.64 -23.42
CA GLY A 226 -78.48 19.64 -23.84
C GLY A 226 -79.15 18.29 -23.64
N THR A 227 -80.21 18.04 -24.41
CA THR A 227 -80.90 16.74 -24.40
C THR A 227 -80.65 15.98 -25.69
N ILE A 228 -80.46 14.67 -25.57
CA ILE A 228 -80.29 13.75 -26.69
C ILE A 228 -81.62 13.65 -27.43
N GLU A 229 -81.59 14.04 -28.70
CA GLU A 229 -82.76 14.05 -29.58
C GLU A 229 -82.78 12.81 -30.48
N GLN A 230 -81.61 12.42 -30.98
CA GLN A 230 -81.48 11.32 -31.94
C GLN A 230 -80.13 10.62 -31.78
N VAL A 231 -80.12 9.32 -32.11
CA VAL A 231 -78.92 8.50 -32.17
C VAL A 231 -78.94 7.65 -33.43
N ALA A 232 -77.81 7.53 -34.11
CA ALA A 232 -77.62 6.63 -35.23
C ALA A 232 -76.43 5.72 -34.96
N VAL A 233 -76.59 4.44 -35.30
CA VAL A 233 -75.55 3.40 -35.13
C VAL A 233 -75.13 2.93 -36.51
N GLY A 234 -73.83 2.96 -36.79
CA GLY A 234 -73.30 2.48 -38.07
C GLY A 234 -73.60 1.00 -38.32
N ASN A 235 -73.28 0.14 -37.34
CA ASN A 235 -73.60 -1.28 -37.37
C ASN A 235 -74.25 -1.76 -36.03
N PRO A 236 -75.58 -1.97 -35.98
CA PRO A 236 -76.30 -2.37 -34.77
C PRO A 236 -76.09 -3.85 -34.37
N GLU A 237 -75.46 -4.67 -35.20
CA GLU A 237 -75.06 -6.04 -34.84
C GLU A 237 -73.86 -6.05 -33.89
N LEU A 238 -72.99 -5.04 -34.00
CA LEU A 238 -71.78 -4.91 -33.18
C LEU A 238 -72.09 -4.28 -31.81
N VAL A 239 -73.08 -3.37 -31.75
CA VAL A 239 -73.40 -2.58 -30.55
C VAL A 239 -74.90 -2.46 -30.34
N GLY A 240 -75.35 -2.54 -29.07
CA GLY A 240 -76.71 -2.19 -28.66
C GLY A 240 -76.76 -0.82 -27.99
N ILE A 241 -77.84 -0.08 -28.21
CA ILE A 241 -78.10 1.21 -27.56
C ILE A 241 -79.42 1.16 -26.81
N MET A 242 -79.43 1.72 -25.60
CA MET A 242 -80.62 1.97 -24.81
C MET A 242 -80.56 3.40 -24.25
N ALA A 243 -81.64 4.15 -24.35
CA ALA A 243 -81.72 5.53 -23.84
C ALA A 243 -82.54 5.54 -22.53
N PRO A 244 -81.91 5.35 -21.34
CA PRO A 244 -82.64 5.37 -20.08
C PRO A 244 -83.26 6.74 -19.76
N SER A 245 -82.70 7.84 -20.29
CA SER A 245 -83.21 9.20 -20.10
C SER A 245 -82.94 10.07 -21.35
N LYS A 246 -83.42 11.32 -21.34
CA LYS A 246 -83.07 12.31 -22.39
C LYS A 246 -81.65 12.86 -22.28
N LEU A 247 -80.89 12.43 -21.27
CA LEU A 247 -79.52 12.89 -21.01
C LEU A 247 -78.50 11.76 -21.16
N GLU A 248 -78.93 10.50 -21.18
CA GLU A 248 -78.01 9.36 -21.12
C GLU A 248 -78.35 8.30 -22.17
N LEU A 249 -77.31 7.69 -22.71
CA LEU A 249 -77.37 6.50 -23.56
C LEU A 249 -76.48 5.41 -22.98
N LEU A 250 -77.05 4.26 -22.69
CA LEU A 250 -76.31 3.05 -22.41
C LEU A 250 -75.93 2.36 -23.72
N VAL A 251 -74.65 2.11 -23.91
CA VAL A 251 -74.08 1.46 -25.09
C VAL A 251 -73.46 0.13 -24.66
N VAL A 252 -73.84 -0.97 -25.30
CA VAL A 252 -73.41 -2.35 -24.94
C VAL A 252 -72.70 -3.01 -26.12
N GLY A 253 -71.50 -3.53 -25.91
CA GLY A 253 -70.75 -4.27 -26.93
C GLY A 253 -71.33 -5.67 -27.13
N LYS A 254 -71.76 -6.01 -28.35
CA LYS A 254 -72.35 -7.32 -28.68
C LYS A 254 -71.38 -8.27 -29.37
N LYS A 255 -70.56 -7.75 -30.29
CA LYS A 255 -69.66 -8.55 -31.13
C LYS A 255 -68.43 -7.76 -31.53
N GLU A 256 -67.30 -8.44 -31.71
CA GLU A 256 -66.04 -7.82 -32.13
C GLU A 256 -66.16 -7.10 -33.47
N GLY A 257 -65.50 -5.95 -33.56
CA GLY A 257 -65.45 -5.15 -34.77
C GLY A 257 -65.29 -3.67 -34.49
N GLN A 258 -65.37 -2.85 -35.53
CA GLN A 258 -65.38 -1.40 -35.41
C GLN A 258 -66.69 -0.85 -35.96
N THR A 259 -67.32 0.06 -35.23
CA THR A 259 -68.51 0.80 -35.67
C THR A 259 -68.42 2.22 -35.14
N ASN A 260 -69.32 3.08 -35.54
CA ASN A 260 -69.49 4.38 -34.94
C ASN A 260 -70.94 4.62 -34.47
N ILE A 261 -71.11 5.56 -33.56
CA ILE A 261 -72.39 6.08 -33.09
C ILE A 261 -72.36 7.59 -33.25
N ILE A 262 -73.41 8.14 -33.85
CA ILE A 262 -73.61 9.59 -33.94
C ILE A 262 -74.75 9.95 -33.00
N VAL A 263 -74.48 10.88 -32.07
CA VAL A 263 -75.44 11.36 -31.08
C VAL A 263 -75.75 12.81 -31.39
N TRP A 264 -77.02 13.13 -31.61
CA TRP A 264 -77.51 14.49 -31.80
C TRP A 264 -78.11 15.03 -30.50
N GLU A 265 -77.65 16.21 -30.11
CA GLU A 265 -78.09 16.93 -28.93
C GLU A 265 -78.72 18.25 -29.30
N LYS A 266 -79.86 18.51 -28.67
CA LYS A 266 -80.52 19.79 -28.73
C LYS A 266 -79.97 20.69 -27.63
N VAL A 267 -79.19 21.69 -28.03
CA VAL A 267 -78.50 22.64 -27.15
C VAL A 267 -79.10 24.03 -27.32
N LYS A 268 -79.28 24.77 -26.22
CA LYS A 268 -79.61 26.20 -26.28
C LYS A 268 -78.31 27.00 -26.38
N VAL A 269 -78.07 27.62 -27.53
CA VAL A 269 -76.93 28.51 -27.77
C VAL A 269 -77.49 29.88 -28.14
N ASP A 270 -77.18 30.90 -27.34
CA ASP A 270 -77.69 32.28 -27.51
C ASP A 270 -79.22 32.35 -27.62
N GLU A 271 -79.92 31.70 -26.68
CA GLU A 271 -81.40 31.61 -26.59
C GLU A 271 -82.10 30.95 -27.80
N LYS A 272 -81.35 30.46 -28.80
CA LYS A 272 -81.87 29.67 -29.92
C LYS A 272 -81.54 28.18 -29.75
N GLU A 273 -82.50 27.33 -30.02
CA GLU A 273 -82.29 25.88 -30.03
C GLU A 273 -81.53 25.46 -31.30
N ARG A 274 -80.44 24.72 -31.12
CA ARG A 274 -79.66 24.13 -32.22
C ARG A 274 -79.45 22.65 -31.95
N THR A 275 -79.51 21.84 -32.99
CA THR A 275 -79.15 20.41 -32.92
C THR A 275 -77.70 20.26 -33.38
N LEU A 276 -76.84 19.80 -32.48
CA LEU A 276 -75.42 19.54 -32.70
C LEU A 276 -75.16 18.05 -32.58
N TRP A 277 -74.11 17.53 -33.23
CA TRP A 277 -73.80 16.10 -33.19
C TRP A 277 -72.40 15.82 -32.68
N THR A 278 -72.22 14.62 -32.12
CA THR A 278 -70.93 14.04 -31.71
C THR A 278 -70.80 12.66 -32.34
N ASN A 279 -69.64 12.33 -32.92
CA ASN A 279 -69.37 11.02 -33.51
C ASN A 279 -68.37 10.22 -32.67
N PHE A 280 -68.86 9.11 -32.11
CA PHE A 280 -68.11 8.16 -31.31
C PHE A 280 -67.68 6.98 -32.18
N TRP A 281 -66.39 6.73 -32.25
CA TRP A 281 -65.83 5.56 -32.93
C TRP A 281 -65.57 4.48 -31.90
N LEU A 282 -66.28 3.36 -32.02
CA LEU A 282 -66.18 2.25 -31.09
C LEU A 282 -65.37 1.11 -31.69
N ARG A 283 -64.37 0.66 -30.93
CA ARG A 283 -63.68 -0.59 -31.17
C ARG A 283 -64.17 -1.61 -30.15
N ILE A 284 -64.87 -2.65 -30.62
CA ILE A 284 -65.29 -3.76 -29.77
C ILE A 284 -64.25 -4.85 -29.84
N VAL A 285 -63.65 -5.13 -28.70
CA VAL A 285 -62.60 -6.15 -28.51
C VAL A 285 -63.16 -7.29 -27.66
N ALA A 286 -62.69 -8.52 -27.86
CA ALA A 286 -62.93 -9.57 -26.88
C ALA A 286 -62.57 -9.05 -25.47
N PRO A 287 -63.38 -9.39 -24.45
CA PRO A 287 -62.94 -9.19 -23.07
C PRO A 287 -61.54 -9.79 -22.93
N PRO A 288 -60.62 -9.14 -22.20
CA PRO A 288 -59.25 -9.62 -22.10
C PRO A 288 -59.33 -11.07 -21.63
N GLU A 289 -58.97 -12.00 -22.51
CA GLU A 289 -58.73 -13.37 -22.11
C GLU A 289 -57.75 -13.27 -20.94
N LYS A 290 -58.03 -13.94 -19.82
CA LYS A 290 -56.98 -14.18 -18.83
C LYS A 290 -55.85 -14.79 -19.64
N LYS A 291 -54.80 -14.02 -19.90
CA LYS A 291 -53.57 -14.54 -20.50
C LYS A 291 -53.32 -15.83 -19.73
N PRO A 292 -53.23 -17.00 -20.39
CA PRO A 292 -52.65 -18.17 -19.75
C PRO A 292 -51.38 -17.65 -19.08
N PRO A 293 -51.11 -17.98 -17.80
CA PRO A 293 -49.93 -17.46 -17.12
C PRO A 293 -48.78 -17.60 -18.10
N GLU A 294 -48.20 -16.46 -18.47
CA GLU A 294 -46.99 -16.44 -19.27
C GLU A 294 -46.09 -17.45 -18.59
N VAL A 295 -45.65 -18.48 -19.32
CA VAL A 295 -44.73 -19.47 -18.77
C VAL A 295 -43.47 -18.69 -18.46
N VAL A 296 -43.43 -18.09 -17.28
CA VAL A 296 -42.25 -17.52 -16.67
C VAL A 296 -41.34 -18.72 -16.57
N LYS A 297 -40.42 -18.84 -17.53
CA LYS A 297 -39.30 -19.77 -17.38
C LYS A 297 -38.77 -19.46 -15.98
N PRO A 298 -38.72 -20.45 -15.07
CA PRO A 298 -38.31 -20.19 -13.71
C PRO A 298 -36.99 -19.42 -13.76
N LYS A 299 -36.92 -18.30 -13.04
CA LYS A 299 -35.67 -17.55 -12.92
C LYS A 299 -34.61 -18.58 -12.50
N PRO A 300 -33.51 -18.70 -13.25
CA PRO A 300 -32.56 -19.78 -13.03
C PRO A 300 -32.10 -19.77 -11.58
N THR A 301 -32.07 -20.93 -10.95
CA THR A 301 -31.67 -21.06 -9.55
C THR A 301 -30.18 -20.77 -9.38
N VAL A 302 -29.75 -20.48 -8.15
CA VAL A 302 -28.32 -20.24 -7.83
C VAL A 302 -27.49 -21.48 -8.22
N GLU A 303 -28.06 -22.65 -8.01
CA GLU A 303 -27.48 -23.96 -8.29
C GLU A 303 -27.34 -24.21 -9.80
N GLU A 304 -28.34 -23.83 -10.60
CA GLU A 304 -28.29 -23.90 -12.06
C GLU A 304 -27.22 -22.97 -12.63
N ILE A 305 -27.13 -21.74 -12.12
CA ILE A 305 -26.11 -20.78 -12.56
C ILE A 305 -24.72 -21.25 -12.15
N ARG A 306 -24.55 -21.74 -10.92
CA ARG A 306 -23.29 -22.32 -10.47
C ARG A 306 -22.86 -23.46 -11.39
N HIS A 307 -23.75 -24.42 -11.65
CA HIS A 307 -23.44 -25.57 -12.51
C HIS A 307 -23.04 -25.14 -13.92
N ARG A 308 -23.77 -24.18 -14.53
CA ARG A 308 -23.45 -23.67 -15.87
C ARG A 308 -22.08 -22.99 -15.91
N ILE A 309 -21.72 -22.22 -14.88
CA ILE A 309 -20.41 -21.57 -14.79
C ILE A 309 -19.32 -22.64 -14.59
N GLU A 310 -19.52 -23.62 -13.70
CA GLU A 310 -18.56 -24.70 -13.45
C GLU A 310 -18.30 -25.52 -14.71
N GLU A 311 -19.36 -25.92 -15.41
CA GLU A 311 -19.30 -26.68 -16.65
C GLU A 311 -18.60 -25.89 -17.77
N ALA A 312 -18.90 -24.60 -17.90
CA ALA A 312 -18.30 -23.76 -18.94
C ALA A 312 -16.84 -23.38 -18.66
N ILE A 313 -16.44 -23.25 -17.39
CA ILE A 313 -15.05 -23.02 -17.02
C ILE A 313 -14.24 -24.29 -17.28
N GLY A 314 -14.73 -25.46 -16.86
CA GLY A 314 -14.09 -26.75 -17.15
C GLY A 314 -12.71 -26.95 -16.49
N ILE A 315 -12.35 -26.11 -15.53
CA ILE A 315 -11.08 -26.18 -14.79
C ILE A 315 -11.38 -26.70 -13.37
N PRO A 316 -11.03 -27.96 -13.04
CA PRO A 316 -11.45 -28.61 -11.80
C PRO A 316 -10.86 -27.98 -10.53
N THR A 317 -9.77 -27.22 -10.67
CA THR A 317 -9.12 -26.50 -9.58
C THR A 317 -9.81 -25.17 -9.24
N ILE A 318 -10.76 -24.72 -10.06
CA ILE A 318 -11.56 -23.52 -9.83
C ILE A 318 -12.89 -23.91 -9.19
N ILE A 319 -13.09 -23.47 -7.97
CA ILE A 319 -14.33 -23.55 -7.20
C ILE A 319 -15.16 -22.30 -7.51
N VAL A 320 -16.41 -22.51 -7.93
CA VAL A 320 -17.36 -21.43 -8.22
C VAL A 320 -18.37 -21.32 -7.09
N SER A 321 -18.57 -20.12 -6.57
CA SER A 321 -19.64 -19.82 -5.62
C SER A 321 -20.53 -18.71 -6.17
N VAL A 322 -21.84 -18.93 -6.20
CA VAL A 322 -22.80 -17.97 -6.75
C VAL A 322 -23.70 -17.47 -5.64
N TYR A 323 -23.95 -16.16 -5.61
CA TYR A 323 -24.84 -15.51 -4.65
C TYR A 323 -25.90 -14.68 -5.38
N PRO A 324 -27.16 -14.69 -4.94
CA PRO A 324 -28.19 -13.83 -5.50
C PRO A 324 -27.91 -12.35 -5.19
N HIS A 325 -28.27 -11.47 -6.11
CA HIS A 325 -28.18 -10.02 -6.00
C HIS A 325 -29.39 -9.38 -6.69
N ASP A 326 -29.73 -8.13 -6.35
CA ASP A 326 -30.93 -7.45 -6.88
C ASP A 326 -30.97 -7.46 -8.42
N ASP A 327 -29.83 -7.15 -9.05
CA ASP A 327 -29.67 -7.12 -10.51
C ASP A 327 -29.22 -8.46 -11.13
N GLY A 328 -29.12 -9.56 -10.38
CA GLY A 328 -28.71 -10.86 -10.93
C GLY A 328 -27.93 -11.74 -9.96
N PHE A 329 -26.71 -12.11 -10.33
CA PHE A 329 -25.87 -13.01 -9.55
C PHE A 329 -24.45 -12.48 -9.40
N ILE A 330 -23.84 -12.73 -8.24
CA ILE A 330 -22.42 -12.53 -7.99
C ILE A 330 -21.73 -13.88 -8.06
N ALA A 331 -20.76 -14.06 -8.95
CA ALA A 331 -19.91 -15.23 -9.00
C ALA A 331 -18.56 -14.96 -8.33
N VAL A 332 -18.16 -15.83 -7.41
CA VAL A 332 -16.84 -15.80 -6.76
C VAL A 332 -16.06 -17.01 -7.24
N LEU A 333 -14.93 -16.76 -7.90
CA LEU A 333 -14.06 -17.80 -8.44
C LEU A 333 -12.85 -17.96 -7.53
N ARG A 334 -12.62 -19.15 -6.97
CA ARG A 334 -11.47 -19.45 -6.10
C ARG A 334 -10.72 -20.66 -6.61
N GLY A 335 -9.39 -20.60 -6.65
CA GLY A 335 -8.62 -21.75 -7.11
C GLY A 335 -7.20 -21.43 -7.49
N GLU A 336 -6.52 -22.43 -8.03
CA GLU A 336 -5.19 -22.29 -8.61
C GLU A 336 -5.21 -22.79 -10.07
N VAL A 337 -4.54 -22.07 -10.97
CA VAL A 337 -4.44 -22.40 -12.40
C VAL A 337 -2.99 -22.33 -12.85
N ASP A 338 -2.63 -22.94 -13.97
CA ASP A 338 -1.24 -22.99 -14.41
C ASP A 338 -0.84 -21.73 -15.18
N THR A 339 -1.80 -21.06 -15.83
CA THR A 339 -1.53 -19.86 -16.63
C THR A 339 -2.46 -18.68 -16.33
N ASP A 340 -1.99 -17.47 -16.60
CA ASP A 340 -2.84 -16.26 -16.49
C ASP A 340 -3.97 -16.24 -17.53
N VAL A 341 -3.77 -16.95 -18.64
CA VAL A 341 -4.79 -17.13 -19.69
C VAL A 341 -5.99 -17.90 -19.14
N GLU A 342 -5.75 -19.00 -18.43
CA GLU A 342 -6.81 -19.78 -17.76
C GLU A 342 -7.56 -18.95 -16.71
N ALA A 343 -6.83 -18.14 -15.92
CA ALA A 343 -7.44 -17.27 -14.91
C ALA A 343 -8.35 -16.20 -15.53
N THR A 344 -7.96 -15.68 -16.69
CA THR A 344 -8.71 -14.66 -17.43
C THR A 344 -9.89 -15.27 -18.18
N PHE A 345 -9.71 -16.46 -18.75
CA PHE A 345 -10.78 -17.23 -19.37
C PHE A 345 -11.91 -17.52 -18.37
N ALA A 346 -11.58 -18.03 -17.17
CA ALA A 346 -12.58 -18.34 -16.15
C ALA A 346 -13.41 -17.12 -15.73
N GLU A 347 -12.78 -15.95 -15.63
CA GLU A 347 -13.44 -14.67 -15.30
C GLU A 347 -14.41 -14.22 -16.39
N GLN A 348 -13.96 -14.28 -17.66
CA GLN A 348 -14.79 -13.93 -18.81
C GLN A 348 -15.99 -14.87 -18.95
N VAL A 349 -15.77 -16.17 -18.77
CA VAL A 349 -16.82 -17.19 -18.76
C VAL A 349 -17.84 -16.87 -17.66
N ALA A 350 -17.41 -16.69 -16.41
CA ALA A 350 -18.34 -16.36 -15.32
C ALA A 350 -19.15 -15.07 -15.55
N SER A 351 -18.59 -14.08 -16.24
CA SER A 351 -19.27 -12.81 -16.55
C SER A 351 -20.45 -12.94 -17.52
N LEU A 352 -20.58 -14.07 -18.22
CA LEU A 352 -21.73 -14.37 -19.09
C LEU A 352 -23.00 -14.68 -18.30
N TRP A 353 -22.87 -15.13 -17.05
CA TRP A 353 -24.00 -15.54 -16.21
C TRP A 353 -24.15 -14.72 -14.92
N ALA A 354 -23.07 -14.08 -14.46
CA ALA A 354 -23.07 -13.25 -13.26
C ALA A 354 -22.85 -11.77 -13.62
N THR A 355 -23.64 -10.88 -13.02
CA THR A 355 -23.50 -9.43 -13.20
C THR A 355 -22.22 -8.89 -12.56
N LYS A 356 -21.69 -9.60 -11.57
CA LYS A 356 -20.41 -9.27 -10.94
C LYS A 356 -19.59 -10.54 -10.71
N VAL A 357 -18.32 -10.49 -11.09
CA VAL A 357 -17.37 -11.58 -10.86
C VAL A 357 -16.29 -11.12 -9.90
N ILE A 358 -16.02 -11.92 -8.86
CA ILE A 358 -14.95 -11.71 -7.89
C ILE A 358 -13.91 -12.81 -8.11
N LYS A 359 -12.77 -12.44 -8.70
CA LYS A 359 -11.66 -13.36 -9.00
C LYS A 359 -10.69 -13.48 -7.84
N HIS A 360 -10.55 -14.70 -7.32
CA HIS A 360 -9.54 -15.13 -6.32
C HIS A 360 -8.80 -16.37 -6.84
N ILE A 361 -8.28 -16.28 -8.06
CA ILE A 361 -7.52 -17.36 -8.72
C ILE A 361 -6.02 -17.05 -8.60
N LYS A 362 -5.22 -18.02 -8.14
CA LYS A 362 -3.75 -17.92 -8.12
C LYS A 362 -3.14 -18.63 -9.32
N VAL A 363 -2.21 -17.98 -10.01
CA VAL A 363 -1.46 -18.62 -11.09
C VAL A 363 -0.24 -19.31 -10.50
N LYS A 364 -0.12 -20.62 -10.71
CA LYS A 364 1.00 -21.46 -10.31
C LYS A 364 2.21 -21.06 -11.14
N ARG A 365 3.09 -20.25 -10.54
CA ARG A 365 4.37 -19.94 -11.17
C ARG A 365 5.25 -21.17 -11.07
N VAL A 366 5.57 -21.77 -12.22
CA VAL A 366 6.68 -22.71 -12.30
C VAL A 366 7.92 -21.96 -11.81
N PRO A 367 8.65 -22.45 -10.78
CA PRO A 367 9.86 -21.78 -10.32
C PRO A 367 10.83 -21.71 -11.50
N GLU A 368 11.36 -20.51 -11.76
CA GLU A 368 12.37 -20.32 -12.81
C GLU A 368 13.52 -21.33 -12.57
N PRO A 369 14.01 -21.98 -13.64
CA PRO A 369 15.16 -22.86 -13.50
C PRO A 369 16.30 -22.06 -12.88
N ILE A 370 16.87 -22.61 -11.81
CA ILE A 370 17.96 -21.96 -11.07
C ILE A 370 19.07 -21.64 -12.07
N PRO A 371 19.53 -20.38 -12.17
CA PRO A 371 20.61 -20.03 -13.09
C PRO A 371 21.84 -20.92 -12.84
N PRO A 372 22.53 -21.42 -13.88
CA PRO A 372 23.68 -22.32 -13.73
C PRO A 372 24.77 -21.78 -12.79
N GLU A 373 24.93 -20.45 -12.74
CA GLU A 373 25.86 -19.76 -11.84
C GLU A 373 25.53 -19.96 -10.36
N VAL A 374 24.24 -19.98 -10.01
CA VAL A 374 23.77 -20.20 -8.64
C VAL A 374 24.00 -21.65 -8.22
N GLU A 375 23.80 -22.59 -9.13
CA GLU A 375 24.06 -24.01 -8.88
C GLU A 375 25.57 -24.28 -8.72
N LYS A 376 26.41 -23.69 -9.58
CA LYS A 376 27.87 -23.72 -9.46
C LYS A 376 28.34 -23.08 -8.14
N ALA A 377 27.80 -21.92 -7.77
CA ALA A 377 28.11 -21.25 -6.51
C ALA A 377 27.76 -22.11 -5.28
N LYS A 378 26.57 -22.72 -5.26
CA LYS A 378 26.15 -23.65 -4.19
C LYS A 378 27.10 -24.84 -4.08
N ARG A 379 27.48 -25.44 -5.21
CA ARG A 379 28.42 -26.56 -5.24
C ARG A 379 29.80 -26.18 -4.68
N ILE A 380 30.30 -24.99 -5.01
CA ILE A 380 31.56 -24.47 -4.45
C ILE A 380 31.42 -24.22 -2.94
N GLN A 381 30.31 -23.62 -2.50
CA GLN A 381 30.04 -23.35 -1.09
C GLN A 381 30.01 -24.64 -0.26
N SER A 382 29.36 -25.69 -0.76
CA SER A 382 29.36 -27.00 -0.12
C SER A 382 30.76 -27.63 -0.01
N MET A 383 31.64 -27.37 -0.98
CA MET A 383 33.03 -27.87 -0.94
C MET A 383 33.94 -27.07 0.00
N ILE A 384 33.71 -25.76 0.15
CA ILE A 384 34.44 -24.93 1.12
C ILE A 384 34.18 -25.42 2.55
N GLY A 385 32.92 -25.69 2.90
CA GLY A 385 32.55 -26.28 4.18
C GLY A 385 32.90 -25.42 5.40
N VAL A 386 33.05 -24.11 5.22
CA VAL A 386 33.30 -23.14 6.31
C VAL A 386 31.97 -22.46 6.65
N PRO A 387 31.54 -22.46 7.93
CA PRO A 387 30.29 -21.82 8.33
C PRO A 387 30.39 -20.30 8.14
N ASN A 388 29.25 -19.67 7.87
CA ASN A 388 29.13 -18.22 7.64
C ASN A 388 29.92 -17.67 6.46
N VAL A 389 30.34 -18.53 5.51
CA VAL A 389 30.93 -18.14 4.23
C VAL A 389 29.91 -18.40 3.12
N GLU A 390 29.59 -17.36 2.38
CA GLU A 390 28.74 -17.37 1.19
C GLU A 390 29.58 -17.24 -0.07
N VAL A 391 29.14 -17.93 -1.13
CA VAL A 391 29.79 -17.93 -2.43
C VAL A 391 28.85 -17.33 -3.45
N ARG A 392 29.36 -16.37 -4.23
CA ARG A 392 28.67 -15.81 -5.39
C ARG A 392 29.58 -15.82 -6.60
N ILE A 393 29.01 -15.89 -7.79
CA ILE A 393 29.76 -15.76 -9.04
C ILE A 393 29.37 -14.42 -9.66
N VAL A 394 30.36 -13.58 -9.97
CA VAL A 394 30.18 -12.26 -10.59
C VAL A 394 31.26 -12.12 -11.66
N ASP A 395 30.86 -11.89 -12.91
CA ASP A 395 31.77 -11.75 -14.05
C ASP A 395 32.83 -12.86 -14.13
N ASP A 396 32.38 -14.12 -13.98
CA ASP A 396 33.23 -15.32 -13.98
C ASP A 396 34.27 -15.40 -12.82
N LYS A 397 34.15 -14.52 -11.82
CA LYS A 397 34.94 -14.55 -10.58
C LYS A 397 34.10 -15.06 -9.42
N ILE A 398 34.76 -15.79 -8.52
CA ILE A 398 34.16 -16.33 -7.31
C ILE A 398 34.36 -15.30 -6.20
N MET A 399 33.26 -14.75 -5.71
CA MET A 399 33.25 -13.82 -4.60
C MET A 399 32.92 -14.58 -3.33
N LEU A 400 33.83 -14.50 -2.35
CA LEU A 400 33.62 -15.06 -1.01
C LEU A 400 33.28 -13.94 -0.05
N THR A 401 32.14 -14.03 0.62
CA THR A 401 31.69 -13.06 1.63
C THR A 401 31.33 -13.78 2.91
N GLY A 402 31.60 -13.18 4.07
CA GLY A 402 31.27 -13.82 5.33
C GLY A 402 32.11 -13.35 6.50
N LYS A 403 31.75 -13.83 7.69
CA LYS A 403 32.50 -13.61 8.92
C LYS A 403 32.98 -14.93 9.49
N VAL A 404 34.27 -15.06 9.71
CA VAL A 404 34.89 -16.27 10.27
C VAL A 404 35.61 -15.95 11.57
N LYS A 405 35.66 -16.91 12.48
CA LYS A 405 36.27 -16.73 13.80
C LYS A 405 37.80 -16.79 13.77
N ARG A 406 38.37 -17.53 12.81
CA ARG A 406 39.81 -17.78 12.72
C ARG A 406 40.31 -17.42 11.32
N LYS A 407 41.55 -16.94 11.27
CA LYS A 407 42.23 -16.65 10.00
C LYS A 407 42.41 -17.90 9.14
N GLU A 408 42.64 -19.06 9.76
CA GLU A 408 42.74 -20.37 9.10
C GLU A 408 41.49 -20.70 8.28
N ASP A 409 40.30 -20.41 8.81
CA ASP A 409 39.03 -20.68 8.12
C ASP A 409 38.87 -19.78 6.88
N LYS A 410 39.36 -18.54 6.94
CA LYS A 410 39.43 -17.62 5.79
C LYS A 410 40.40 -18.12 4.72
N GLU A 411 41.59 -18.55 5.11
CA GLU A 411 42.62 -19.06 4.20
C GLU A 411 42.15 -20.34 3.50
N LYS A 412 41.59 -21.28 4.27
CA LYS A 412 40.99 -22.52 3.74
C LYS A 412 39.89 -22.24 2.71
N ALA A 413 38.97 -21.32 3.00
CA ALA A 413 37.89 -20.98 2.08
C ALA A 413 38.42 -20.41 0.76
N GLU A 414 39.46 -19.58 0.82
CA GLU A 414 40.10 -19.01 -0.36
C GLU A 414 40.83 -20.08 -1.19
N GLU A 415 41.59 -20.96 -0.56
CA GLU A 415 42.31 -22.04 -1.23
C GLU A 415 41.37 -22.99 -1.98
N VAL A 416 40.28 -23.41 -1.33
CA VAL A 416 39.28 -24.28 -1.96
C VAL A 416 38.59 -23.56 -3.11
N ALA A 417 38.24 -22.28 -2.95
CA ALA A 417 37.60 -21.50 -4.01
C ALA A 417 38.51 -21.29 -5.23
N LYS A 418 39.83 -21.14 -5.04
CA LYS A 418 40.82 -20.98 -6.13
C LYS A 418 40.85 -22.17 -7.09
N LEU A 419 40.45 -23.36 -6.63
CA LEU A 419 40.34 -24.55 -7.49
C LEU A 419 39.26 -24.40 -8.58
N PHE A 420 38.31 -23.46 -8.41
CA PHE A 420 37.16 -23.29 -9.30
C PHE A 420 37.21 -22.01 -10.15
N GLY A 421 38.18 -21.13 -9.92
CA GLY A 421 38.34 -19.88 -10.68
C GLY A 421 39.06 -18.76 -9.94
N THR A 422 38.98 -17.55 -10.50
CA THR A 422 39.56 -16.34 -9.89
C THR A 422 38.73 -15.92 -8.68
N VAL A 423 39.37 -15.75 -7.51
CA VAL A 423 38.67 -15.47 -6.25
C VAL A 423 38.81 -14.01 -5.83
N ILE A 424 37.69 -13.40 -5.45
CA ILE A 424 37.62 -12.13 -4.72
C ILE A 424 37.25 -12.46 -3.28
N ASN A 425 38.23 -12.44 -2.38
CA ASN A 425 38.02 -12.76 -0.97
C ASN A 425 37.62 -11.51 -0.17
N GLN A 426 36.37 -11.45 0.29
CA GLN A 426 35.83 -10.44 1.19
C GLN A 426 35.38 -11.04 2.53
N ILE A 427 35.99 -12.15 2.95
CA ILE A 427 35.76 -12.72 4.27
C ILE A 427 36.46 -11.85 5.33
N GLU A 428 35.68 -11.44 6.34
CA GLU A 428 36.15 -10.73 7.52
C GLU A 428 36.46 -11.71 8.65
N VAL A 429 37.59 -11.52 9.34
CA VAL A 429 37.94 -12.33 10.51
C VAL A 429 37.45 -11.59 11.76
N GLU A 430 36.54 -12.20 12.50
CA GLU A 430 36.04 -11.66 13.76
C GLU A 430 37.19 -11.53 14.75
N LYS A 431 37.37 -10.34 15.32
CA LYS A 431 38.32 -10.16 16.42
C LYS A 431 37.76 -10.86 17.64
N PRO A 432 38.56 -11.71 18.33
CA PRO A 432 38.12 -12.29 19.59
C PRO A 432 37.78 -11.16 20.57
N LYS A 433 36.67 -11.32 21.31
CA LYS A 433 36.32 -10.41 22.40
C LYS A 433 37.46 -10.43 23.40
N THR A 434 38.26 -9.36 23.42
CA THR A 434 39.42 -9.28 24.29
C THR A 434 38.90 -8.95 25.68
N VAL A 435 38.95 -9.90 26.60
CA VAL A 435 38.65 -9.62 28.00
C VAL A 435 39.77 -8.74 28.53
N GLN A 436 39.45 -7.49 28.86
CA GLN A 436 40.44 -6.53 29.30
C GLN A 436 40.77 -6.77 30.78
N GLN A 437 42.06 -6.64 31.11
CA GLN A 437 42.52 -6.60 32.50
C GLN A 437 42.67 -5.15 32.93
N VAL A 438 42.07 -4.82 34.07
CA VAL A 438 42.13 -3.49 34.69
C VAL A 438 43.06 -3.56 35.91
N PHE A 439 44.12 -2.75 35.89
CA PHE A 439 44.98 -2.56 37.06
C PHE A 439 44.37 -1.49 37.97
N VAL A 440 44.08 -1.87 39.21
CA VAL A 440 43.42 -0.99 40.16
C VAL A 440 44.34 -0.72 41.34
N GLU A 441 44.52 0.56 41.64
CA GLU A 441 45.34 1.04 42.75
C GLU A 441 44.50 1.97 43.64
N VAL A 442 44.39 1.62 44.92
CA VAL A 442 43.58 2.36 45.89
C VAL A 442 44.51 3.06 46.88
N LYS A 443 44.18 4.29 47.30
CA LYS A 443 44.91 5.01 48.36
C LYS A 443 43.95 5.38 49.47
N VAL A 444 44.19 4.84 50.67
CA VAL A 444 43.37 5.10 51.86
C VAL A 444 44.12 6.02 52.80
N LEU A 445 43.52 7.15 53.15
CA LEU A 445 44.16 8.20 53.96
C LEU A 445 43.31 8.50 55.20
N GLU A 446 43.97 8.66 56.33
CA GLU A 446 43.40 9.22 57.55
C GLU A 446 43.68 10.71 57.58
N VAL A 447 42.68 11.53 57.86
CA VAL A 447 42.83 13.00 57.92
C VAL A 447 42.24 13.50 59.22
N SER A 448 42.95 14.37 59.92
CA SER A 448 42.47 15.00 61.15
C SER A 448 41.16 15.75 60.89
N LYS A 449 40.13 15.45 61.67
CA LYS A 449 38.83 16.12 61.59
C LYS A 449 38.95 17.63 61.83
N THR A 450 39.80 18.06 62.76
CA THR A 450 40.06 19.49 63.01
C THR A 450 40.75 20.15 61.81
N ALA A 451 41.59 19.41 61.08
CA ALA A 451 42.20 19.90 59.84
C ALA A 451 41.18 19.96 58.70
N LEU A 452 40.24 19.01 58.62
CA LEU A 452 39.11 18.99 57.68
C LEU A 452 38.08 20.10 57.98
N ASP A 453 37.76 20.35 59.25
CA ASP A 453 36.79 21.36 59.69
C ASP A 453 37.33 22.78 59.50
N LYS A 454 38.65 22.97 59.66
CA LYS A 454 39.33 24.23 59.30
C LYS A 454 39.42 24.41 57.79
N LEU A 455 39.34 23.33 57.01
CA LEU A 455 39.25 23.26 55.55
C LEU A 455 37.87 23.79 55.05
N GLY A 456 37.40 24.91 55.58
CA GLY A 456 36.20 25.59 55.10
C GLY A 456 36.47 26.27 53.75
N VAL A 457 35.48 26.23 52.86
CA VAL A 457 35.48 26.97 51.59
C VAL A 457 35.13 28.42 51.86
N GLN A 458 36.10 29.32 51.67
CA GLN A 458 35.83 30.75 51.60
C GLN A 458 36.15 31.23 50.18
N THR A 459 35.21 31.93 49.56
CA THR A 459 35.46 32.69 48.33
C THR A 459 36.32 33.90 48.72
N GLY A 460 37.64 33.75 48.61
CA GLY A 460 38.57 34.84 48.88
C GLY A 460 38.70 35.75 47.66
N GLU A 461 38.18 36.97 47.75
CA GLU A 461 38.53 38.05 46.84
C GLU A 461 39.71 38.83 47.43
N GLN A 462 40.94 38.56 46.95
CA GLN A 462 41.93 39.58 46.60
C GLN A 462 43.28 38.95 46.22
N ILE A 463 43.64 39.07 44.94
CA ILE A 463 45.03 39.00 44.50
C ILE A 463 45.55 40.44 44.50
N THR A 464 46.50 40.78 45.39
CA THR A 464 47.13 42.11 45.38
C THR A 464 48.34 42.10 44.43
N VAL A 465 48.20 42.76 43.29
CA VAL A 465 49.30 43.02 42.35
C VAL A 465 49.90 44.39 42.67
N GLY A 466 51.18 44.43 43.02
CA GLY A 466 51.92 45.66 43.31
C GLY A 466 52.98 45.94 42.25
N VAL A 467 53.16 47.22 41.90
CA VAL A 467 54.27 47.65 41.03
C VAL A 467 55.17 48.54 41.86
N ALA A 468 56.42 48.11 42.04
CA ALA A 468 57.44 48.89 42.73
C ALA A 468 58.71 48.90 41.87
N GLY A 469 59.23 50.09 41.55
CA GLY A 469 60.48 50.26 40.81
C GLY A 469 60.46 49.75 39.36
N GLY A 470 59.30 49.68 38.70
CA GLY A 470 59.18 49.20 37.31
C GLY A 470 59.17 47.68 37.15
N ALA A 471 59.25 46.92 38.24
CA ALA A 471 59.01 45.48 38.26
C ALA A 471 57.57 45.20 38.72
N VAL A 472 56.88 44.31 38.00
CA VAL A 472 55.57 43.78 38.42
C VAL A 472 55.82 42.64 39.39
N GLY A 473 55.41 42.81 40.65
CA GLY A 473 55.53 41.81 41.70
C GLY A 473 54.15 41.37 42.17
N ILE A 474 53.90 40.07 42.19
CA ILE A 474 52.74 39.52 42.89
C ILE A 474 53.09 39.53 44.38
N GLY A 475 52.34 40.29 45.18
CA GLY A 475 52.46 40.21 46.64
C GLY A 475 52.15 38.78 47.06
N GLY A 476 53.05 38.14 47.81
CA GLY A 476 52.95 36.72 48.15
C GLY A 476 51.55 36.36 48.62
N ILE A 477 51.01 35.26 48.09
CA ILE A 477 49.68 34.78 48.47
C ILE A 477 49.78 34.31 49.93
N GLN A 478 49.24 35.10 50.86
CA GLN A 478 49.21 34.77 52.28
C GLN A 478 48.12 33.72 52.48
N PHE A 479 48.49 32.44 52.49
CA PHE A 479 47.58 31.38 52.91
C PHE A 479 47.70 31.18 54.42
N GLU A 480 46.65 31.49 55.17
CA GLU A 480 46.56 31.06 56.56
C GLU A 480 46.43 29.53 56.61
N ALA A 481 47.17 28.90 57.55
CA ALA A 481 47.16 27.46 57.70
C ALA A 481 45.75 26.96 58.08
N GLY A 482 45.09 26.31 57.12
CA GLY A 482 43.76 25.71 57.31
C GLY A 482 42.75 26.08 56.23
N GLN A 483 42.95 27.14 55.44
CA GLN A 483 41.88 27.66 54.58
C GLN A 483 41.88 27.07 53.15
N ILE A 484 40.66 26.88 52.59
CA ILE A 484 40.43 26.59 51.16
C ILE A 484 39.96 27.85 50.45
N THR A 485 40.77 28.36 49.53
CA THR A 485 40.32 29.34 48.52
C THR A 485 39.94 28.60 47.23
N PHE A 486 38.75 28.85 46.71
CA PHE A 486 38.38 28.55 45.32
C PHE A 486 38.33 29.86 44.55
N GLY A 487 39.12 29.96 43.49
CA GLY A 487 39.10 31.06 42.55
C GLY A 487 39.61 30.54 41.22
N GLU A 488 38.89 30.84 40.15
CA GLU A 488 39.42 30.70 38.80
C GLU A 488 40.46 31.82 38.67
N VAL A 489 41.75 31.48 38.57
CA VAL A 489 42.72 32.46 38.12
C VAL A 489 42.41 32.64 36.63
N PRO A 490 41.97 33.82 36.17
CA PRO A 490 41.81 34.02 34.74
C PRO A 490 43.15 33.68 34.09
N GLU A 491 43.12 33.02 32.93
CA GLU A 491 44.32 32.62 32.17
C GLU A 491 45.24 33.82 31.85
N THR A 492 44.75 35.04 32.11
CA THR A 492 45.45 36.30 32.04
C THR A 492 45.14 37.17 33.27
N VAL A 493 46.14 37.43 34.11
CA VAL A 493 46.04 38.48 35.15
C VAL A 493 46.40 39.81 34.50
N VAL A 494 45.42 40.70 34.33
CA VAL A 494 45.66 42.07 33.85
C VAL A 494 45.93 42.96 35.05
N GLY A 495 47.19 43.40 35.21
CA GLY A 495 47.55 44.41 36.21
C GLY A 495 47.00 45.79 35.85
N ALA A 496 47.07 46.76 36.77
CA ALA A 496 46.60 48.15 36.60
C ALA A 496 47.22 48.93 35.42
N THR A 497 48.12 48.32 34.64
CA THR A 497 48.75 48.85 33.42
C THR A 497 48.27 48.19 32.12
N GLY A 498 47.29 47.27 32.17
CA GLY A 498 46.72 46.65 30.96
C GLY A 498 47.55 45.54 30.32
N VAL A 499 48.65 45.09 30.94
CA VAL A 499 49.53 44.07 30.39
C VAL A 499 49.07 42.66 30.80
N ALA A 500 48.80 41.83 29.80
CA ALA A 500 48.46 40.41 29.91
C ALA A 500 49.74 39.55 30.00
N VAL A 501 49.92 38.80 31.09
CA VAL A 501 51.04 37.85 31.24
C VAL A 501 50.49 36.41 31.17
N PRO A 502 50.76 35.63 30.11
CA PRO A 502 50.40 34.22 30.06
C PRO A 502 51.45 33.39 30.79
N GLY A 503 51.04 32.54 31.73
CA GLY A 503 51.93 31.74 32.58
C GLY A 503 51.41 30.33 32.88
N PRO A 504 52.29 29.36 33.16
CA PRO A 504 52.03 27.90 33.14
C PRO A 504 51.33 27.36 34.40
N PHE A 505 50.32 28.06 34.93
CA PHE A 505 49.67 27.67 36.19
C PHE A 505 48.38 26.86 36.00
N THR A 506 48.16 26.27 34.83
CA THR A 506 46.81 25.86 34.38
C THR A 506 46.21 24.62 35.02
N ARG A 507 46.92 23.74 35.75
CA ARG A 507 46.27 22.53 36.32
C ARG A 507 46.84 22.06 37.65
N LEU A 508 46.95 22.95 38.61
CA LEU A 508 47.16 22.53 40.00
C LEU A 508 45.83 22.01 40.55
N SER A 509 45.63 20.69 40.60
CA SER A 509 44.52 20.12 41.38
C SER A 509 44.68 20.58 42.82
N PRO A 510 43.77 21.43 43.35
CA PRO A 510 43.90 21.95 44.71
C PRO A 510 43.95 20.83 45.75
N ILE A 511 43.36 19.68 45.43
CA ILE A 511 43.32 18.48 46.27
C ILE A 511 44.71 17.82 46.38
N ALA A 512 45.45 17.69 45.28
CA ALA A 512 46.75 16.98 45.27
C ALA A 512 47.86 17.74 46.01
N ILE A 513 47.92 19.08 45.86
CA ILE A 513 48.87 19.93 46.60
C ILE A 513 48.57 19.92 48.09
N ARG A 514 47.28 19.97 48.46
CA ARG A 514 46.85 20.02 49.87
C ARG A 514 47.02 18.69 50.57
N LEU A 515 46.85 17.57 49.88
CA LEU A 515 47.07 16.25 50.47
C LEU A 515 48.54 16.07 50.88
N ASN A 516 49.48 16.45 50.00
CA ASN A 516 50.90 16.39 50.32
C ASN A 516 51.27 17.32 51.48
N MET A 517 50.72 18.54 51.52
CA MET A 517 50.93 19.47 52.64
C MET A 517 50.33 18.99 53.97
N LEU A 518 49.16 18.35 53.96
CA LEU A 518 48.55 17.77 55.16
C LEU A 518 49.37 16.57 55.65
N ILE A 519 49.94 15.77 54.74
CA ILE A 519 50.87 14.70 55.09
C ILE A 519 52.15 15.27 55.69
N GLU A 520 52.75 16.29 55.07
CA GLU A 520 53.97 16.96 55.56
C GLU A 520 53.79 17.62 56.93
N LYS A 521 52.61 18.21 57.20
CA LYS A 521 52.28 18.82 58.50
C LYS A 521 51.79 17.79 59.54
N GLY A 522 51.77 16.50 59.21
CA GLY A 522 51.30 15.43 60.09
C GLY A 522 49.78 15.42 60.35
N LEU A 523 49.02 16.16 59.54
CA LEU A 523 47.56 16.30 59.64
C LEU A 523 46.79 15.28 58.79
N ALA A 524 47.47 14.61 57.86
CA ALA A 524 46.96 13.45 57.14
C ALA A 524 48.02 12.34 57.11
N ARG A 525 47.60 11.09 57.03
CA ARG A 525 48.49 9.93 56.99
C ARG A 525 47.94 8.89 56.02
N LEU A 526 48.79 8.41 55.11
CA LEU A 526 48.45 7.28 54.25
C LEU A 526 48.39 6.01 55.11
N LEU A 527 47.22 5.34 55.12
CA LEU A 527 46.99 4.11 55.87
C LEU A 527 47.37 2.88 55.06
N ALA A 528 46.96 2.84 53.78
CA ALA A 528 47.24 1.72 52.90
C ALA A 528 47.16 2.10 51.43
N ARG A 529 47.86 1.30 50.61
CA ARG A 529 47.86 1.40 49.15
C ARG A 529 47.71 0.01 48.50
N PRO A 530 46.54 -0.64 48.60
CA PRO A 530 46.39 -1.96 48.00
C PRO A 530 46.27 -1.86 46.47
N GLN A 531 46.79 -2.88 45.78
CA GLN A 531 46.83 -2.96 44.32
C GLN A 531 46.43 -4.36 43.84
N GLN A 532 45.62 -4.44 42.78
CA GLN A 532 45.17 -5.72 42.22
C GLN A 532 44.83 -5.59 40.73
N PHE A 533 45.11 -6.66 39.96
CA PHE A 533 44.60 -6.83 38.60
C PHE A 533 43.24 -7.52 38.62
N VAL A 534 42.28 -6.98 37.86
CA VAL A 534 40.89 -7.42 37.87
C VAL A 534 40.43 -7.58 36.42
N LEU A 535 39.61 -8.59 36.14
CA LEU A 535 39.00 -8.72 34.81
C LEU A 535 37.85 -7.72 34.69
N GLU A 536 37.68 -7.15 33.51
CA GLU A 536 36.53 -6.30 33.21
C GLU A 536 35.20 -6.96 33.62
N GLY A 537 34.38 -6.25 34.38
CA GLY A 537 33.07 -6.71 34.84
C GLY A 537 33.09 -7.68 36.01
N THR A 538 34.25 -7.91 36.65
CA THR A 538 34.37 -8.69 37.89
C THR A 538 34.60 -7.78 39.10
N ASP A 539 34.10 -8.18 40.27
CA ASP A 539 34.28 -7.41 41.50
C ASP A 539 35.68 -7.62 42.10
N ALA A 540 36.26 -6.54 42.63
CA ALA A 540 37.48 -6.56 43.43
C ALA A 540 37.25 -5.89 44.78
N THR A 541 37.51 -6.64 45.85
CA THR A 541 37.30 -6.16 47.23
C THR A 541 38.64 -6.00 47.95
N PHE A 542 38.85 -4.79 48.48
CA PHE A 542 40.01 -4.40 49.25
C PHE A 542 39.59 -4.21 50.71
N LEU A 543 40.21 -4.94 51.62
CA LEU A 543 40.06 -4.72 53.05
C LEU A 543 41.32 -4.05 53.60
N VAL A 544 41.15 -2.89 54.21
CA VAL A 544 42.20 -2.11 54.88
C VAL A 544 41.82 -1.97 56.34
N GLY A 545 42.40 -2.80 57.21
CA GLY A 545 42.05 -2.86 58.61
C GLY A 545 42.63 -4.08 59.30
N GLY A 546 41.91 -4.62 60.29
CA GLY A 546 42.32 -5.76 61.10
C GLY A 546 41.23 -6.80 61.26
N MET A 547 41.48 -7.80 62.09
CA MET A 547 40.49 -8.76 62.54
C MET A 547 40.31 -8.65 64.04
N VAL A 548 39.07 -8.63 64.51
CA VAL A 548 38.74 -8.68 65.94
C VAL A 548 38.36 -10.11 66.31
N PRO A 549 38.99 -10.71 67.32
CA PRO A 549 38.56 -12.00 67.85
C PRO A 549 37.27 -11.82 68.65
N ILE A 550 36.20 -12.48 68.22
CA ILE A 550 34.91 -12.53 68.91
C ILE A 550 34.78 -13.90 69.57
N PRO A 551 34.71 -13.97 70.91
CA PRO A 551 34.54 -15.25 71.60
C PRO A 551 33.13 -15.79 71.33
N ILE A 552 33.05 -17.08 71.03
CA ILE A 552 31.77 -17.78 70.90
C ILE A 552 31.57 -18.66 72.13
N ALA A 553 30.44 -18.49 72.83
CA ALA A 553 30.11 -19.32 73.98
C ALA A 553 29.70 -20.71 73.49
N ALA A 554 30.28 -21.77 74.07
CA ALA A 554 29.76 -23.13 73.88
C ALA A 554 28.68 -23.40 74.92
N LEU A 555 27.51 -23.88 74.47
CA LEU A 555 26.51 -24.48 75.34
C LEU A 555 27.01 -25.87 75.80
N VAL A 556 27.75 -25.89 76.89
CA VAL A 556 28.18 -27.14 77.56
C VAL A 556 27.35 -27.35 78.82
N THR A 557 26.76 -28.54 79.00
CA THR A 557 26.02 -28.89 80.24
C THR A 557 26.94 -29.67 81.20
N GLY A 558 26.80 -29.41 82.51
CA GLY A 558 27.62 -30.04 83.57
C GLY A 558 28.74 -29.14 84.10
N ALA A 559 29.74 -29.72 84.79
CA ALA A 559 30.80 -29.00 85.53
C ALA A 559 31.73 -28.09 84.67
N ALA A 560 31.55 -28.07 83.36
CA ALA A 560 32.23 -27.21 82.39
C ALA A 560 31.30 -26.14 81.77
N ALA A 561 30.11 -25.94 82.33
CA ALA A 561 29.19 -24.87 81.93
C ALA A 561 29.85 -23.50 82.17
N GLY A 562 30.31 -22.86 81.09
CA GLY A 562 31.09 -21.62 81.12
C GLY A 562 32.39 -21.66 80.31
N ALA A 563 32.77 -22.81 79.74
CA ALA A 563 33.94 -22.92 78.87
C ALA A 563 33.75 -22.22 77.51
N LEU A 564 34.81 -21.60 76.98
CA LEU A 564 34.80 -20.97 75.66
C LEU A 564 34.62 -22.01 74.55
N GLY A 565 33.70 -21.75 73.63
CA GLY A 565 33.43 -22.56 72.45
C GLY A 565 34.35 -22.29 71.26
N GLY A 566 35.33 -21.40 71.42
CA GLY A 566 36.28 -20.98 70.39
C GLY A 566 36.29 -19.47 70.18
N VAL A 567 37.05 -19.03 69.17
CA VAL A 567 37.19 -17.64 68.76
C VAL A 567 36.87 -17.52 67.28
N GLN A 568 35.94 -16.64 66.92
CA GLN A 568 35.63 -16.29 65.54
C GLN A 568 36.25 -14.92 65.21
N PHE A 569 37.04 -14.83 64.14
CA PHE A 569 37.61 -13.57 63.71
C PHE A 569 36.65 -12.83 62.76
N ALA A 570 36.29 -11.60 63.10
CA ALA A 570 35.52 -10.71 62.23
C ALA A 570 36.42 -9.58 61.68
N PRO A 571 36.40 -9.29 60.37
CA PRO A 571 37.17 -8.19 59.81
C PRO A 571 36.56 -6.85 60.23
N PHE A 572 37.42 -5.87 60.53
CA PHE A 572 37.02 -4.48 60.76
C PHE A 572 37.97 -3.55 60.01
N GLY A 573 37.51 -2.33 59.73
CA GLY A 573 38.26 -1.30 59.03
C GLY A 573 37.52 -0.82 57.79
N ILE A 574 38.26 -0.46 56.75
CA ILE A 574 37.71 0.07 55.51
C ILE A 574 37.64 -1.05 54.47
N THR A 575 36.44 -1.40 54.03
CA THR A 575 36.19 -2.32 52.92
C THR A 575 35.79 -1.52 51.70
N LEU A 576 36.55 -1.65 50.60
CA LEU A 576 36.26 -1.02 49.32
C LEU A 576 36.01 -2.11 48.28
N THR A 577 34.81 -2.15 47.71
CA THR A 577 34.47 -3.03 46.58
C THR A 577 34.39 -2.21 45.31
N LEU A 578 35.12 -2.62 44.28
CA LEU A 578 35.22 -1.98 42.97
C LEU A 578 34.71 -2.92 41.89
N HIS A 579 33.92 -2.38 40.96
CA HIS A 579 33.44 -3.06 39.77
C HIS A 579 33.87 -2.29 38.53
N PRO A 580 35.08 -2.55 37.99
CA PRO A 580 35.60 -1.87 36.81
C PRO A 580 35.02 -2.44 35.51
N LYS A 581 34.66 -1.56 34.58
CA LYS A 581 34.31 -1.86 33.20
C LYS A 581 35.14 -1.00 32.26
N ALA A 582 35.66 -1.59 31.20
CA ALA A 582 36.57 -0.94 30.27
C ALA A 582 35.94 -0.92 28.88
N THR A 583 36.03 0.20 28.17
CA THR A 583 35.53 0.31 26.80
C THR A 583 36.61 -0.09 25.80
N ASP A 584 36.20 -0.42 24.57
CA ASP A 584 37.14 -0.67 23.48
C ASP A 584 38.00 0.56 23.14
N ALA A 585 37.59 1.77 23.57
CA ALA A 585 38.32 3.02 23.44
C ALA A 585 39.35 3.26 24.57
N GLY A 586 39.42 2.37 25.57
CA GLY A 586 40.36 2.47 26.70
C GLY A 586 39.88 3.29 27.89
N GLU A 587 38.60 3.69 27.93
CA GLU A 587 38.01 4.37 29.08
C GLU A 587 37.59 3.34 30.14
N ILE A 588 37.80 3.67 31.42
CA ILE A 588 37.47 2.78 32.55
C ILE A 588 36.39 3.44 33.41
N PHE A 589 35.23 2.80 33.47
CA PHE A 589 34.13 3.13 34.38
C PHE A 589 34.23 2.26 35.62
N VAL A 590 34.20 2.86 36.80
CA VAL A 590 34.31 2.13 38.06
C VAL A 590 33.10 2.45 38.93
N HIS A 591 32.32 1.42 39.28
CA HIS A 591 31.37 1.52 40.39
C HIS A 591 32.08 1.10 41.67
N TYR A 592 31.90 1.87 42.74
CA TYR A 592 32.55 1.60 44.01
C TYR A 592 31.60 1.66 45.18
N ARG A 593 31.88 0.86 46.21
CA ARG A 593 31.23 0.88 47.51
C ARG A 593 32.29 0.91 48.60
N VAL A 594 32.18 1.86 49.51
CA VAL A 594 33.04 1.98 50.70
C VAL A 594 32.21 1.66 51.93
N GLU A 595 32.72 0.78 52.78
CA GLU A 595 32.22 0.53 54.12
C GLU A 595 33.34 0.80 55.13
N SER A 596 32.99 1.37 56.28
CA SER A 596 33.92 1.64 57.36
C SER A 596 33.36 1.07 58.66
N SER A 597 34.12 0.21 59.31
CA SER A 597 33.79 -0.39 60.59
C SER A 597 34.94 -0.23 61.58
N ALA A 598 34.61 -0.04 62.85
CA ALA A 598 35.56 0.02 63.95
C ALA A 598 35.03 -0.86 65.09
N PRO A 599 35.91 -1.59 65.81
CA PRO A 599 35.51 -2.37 66.96
C PRO A 599 35.08 -1.42 68.09
N ASP A 600 33.90 -1.68 68.66
CA ASP A 600 33.43 -0.98 69.84
C ASP A 600 33.79 -1.79 71.10
N TYR A 601 34.85 -1.37 71.78
CA TYR A 601 35.33 -2.03 72.98
C TYR A 601 34.47 -1.75 74.21
N SER A 602 33.50 -0.83 74.16
CA SER A 602 32.55 -0.63 75.27
C SER A 602 31.58 -1.81 75.42
N LEU A 603 31.38 -2.56 74.33
CA LEU A 603 30.60 -3.81 74.28
C LEU A 603 31.48 -5.05 74.48
N ALA A 604 32.75 -4.89 74.84
CA ALA A 604 33.66 -6.01 75.02
C ALA A 604 33.25 -6.86 76.22
N THR A 605 33.16 -8.18 76.01
CA THR A 605 33.02 -9.17 77.08
C THR A 605 34.39 -9.60 77.57
N THR A 606 34.67 -9.37 78.86
CA THR A 606 35.87 -9.89 79.53
C THR A 606 35.67 -11.35 79.91
N ILE A 607 36.63 -12.20 79.55
CA ILE A 607 36.62 -13.62 79.90
C ILE A 607 37.82 -13.86 80.84
N TYR A 608 37.54 -14.33 82.07
CA TYR A 608 38.53 -14.55 83.14
C TYR A 608 39.44 -13.34 83.41
N GLY A 609 38.87 -12.28 84.00
CA GLY A 609 39.49 -10.96 84.13
C GLY A 609 40.92 -10.90 84.67
N ALA A 610 41.61 -9.85 84.24
CA ALA A 610 42.48 -9.05 85.08
C ALA A 610 42.01 -7.59 84.97
#